data_AF-A0A7J4KYG9-F1
#
_entry.id   AF-A0A7J4KYG9-F1
#
_cell.length_a   1.000
_cell.length_b   1.000
_cell.length_c   1.000
_cell.angle_alpha   90.00
_cell.angle_beta   90.00
_cell.angle_gamma   90.00
#
_symmetry.space_group_name_H-M   'P 1'
#
loop_
_entity.id
_entity.type
_entity.pdbx_description
1 polymer ?
#
loop_
_entity_poly.entity_id
_entity_poly.type
_entity_poly.pdbx_seq_one_letter_code
_entity_poly.pdbx_strand_id
1 'polypeptide(L)'
;MMVRTTVAFEGVSELILEKAVQLGLARSRTEALRMGIFALNKEYNLVKDIEQELLAARERLRKKARFRADLSRAEKDKLATDLMKSR
;
A
#
# COMPACT_ATOMS: atom_id res chain seq x y z
N MET A 1 -4.47 -6.01 -0.79
CA MET A 1 -5.32 -4.81 -1.00
C MET A 1 -4.64 -3.68 -0.26
N MET A 2 -4.63 -2.45 -0.80
CA MET A 2 -4.21 -1.32 0.03
C MET A 2 -5.38 -1.02 0.97
N VAL A 3 -5.19 -1.31 2.26
CA VAL A 3 -6.16 -0.95 3.29
C VAL A 3 -5.86 0.49 3.69
N ARG A 4 -6.85 1.37 3.56
CA ARG A 4 -6.79 2.72 4.15
C ARG A 4 -7.50 2.63 5.48
N THR A 5 -6.77 2.94 6.55
CA THR A 5 -7.29 2.94 7.92
C THR A 5 -7.06 4.31 8.52
N THR A 6 -8.09 4.86 9.14
CA THR A 6 -7.98 6.05 9.98
C THR A 6 -7.76 5.60 11.42
N VAL A 7 -6.76 6.18 12.07
CA VAL A 7 -6.39 5.89 13.47
C VAL A 7 -6.22 7.21 14.21
N ALA A 8 -6.70 7.26 15.45
CA ALA A 8 -6.50 8.39 16.35
C ALA A 8 -5.43 8.01 17.38
N PHE A 9 -4.53 8.94 17.67
CA PHE A 9 -3.47 8.78 18.66
C PHE A 9 -3.53 9.94 19.63
N GLU A 10 -3.45 9.65 20.92
CA GLU A 10 -3.43 10.65 21.99
C GLU A 10 -2.30 10.34 22.97
N GLY A 11 -1.84 11.40 23.65
CA GLY A 11 -0.81 11.31 24.68
C GLY A 11 0.55 10.85 24.16
N VAL A 12 1.13 9.84 24.81
CA VAL A 12 2.52 9.39 24.56
C VAL A 12 2.71 8.91 23.12
N SER A 13 1.71 8.23 22.57
CA SER A 13 1.79 7.70 21.20
C SER A 13 1.89 8.81 20.14
N GLU A 14 1.13 9.90 20.32
CA GLU A 14 1.23 11.08 19.47
C GLU A 14 2.61 11.74 19.61
N LEU A 15 3.09 11.93 20.83
CA LEU A 15 4.38 12.55 21.10
C LEU A 15 5.53 11.76 20.45
N ILE A 16 5.49 10.42 20.50
CA ILE A 16 6.49 9.56 19.85
C ILE A 16 6.48 9.79 18.33
N LEU A 17 5.30 9.76 17.70
CA LEU A 17 5.18 9.97 16.25
C LEU A 17 5.65 11.36 15.84
N GLU A 18 5.36 12.38 16.65
CA GLU A 18 5.82 13.74 16.42
C GLU A 18 7.34 13.86 16.53
N LYS A 19 7.94 13.30 17.59
CA LYS A 19 9.40 13.31 17.78
C LYS A 19 10.14 12.56 16.68
N ALA A 20 9.60 11.44 16.22
CA ALA A 20 10.18 10.69 15.10
C ALA A 20 10.30 11.55 13.83
N VAL A 21 9.31 12.41 13.57
CA VAL A 21 9.35 13.35 12.44
C VAL A 21 10.28 14.54 12.73
N GLN A 22 10.18 15.16 13.91
CA GLN A 22 11.00 16.31 14.29
C GLN A 22 12.51 16.01 14.27
N LEU A 23 12.90 14.80 14.66
CA LEU A 23 14.30 14.34 14.66
C LEU A 23 14.78 13.86 13.29
N GLY A 24 13.93 13.88 12.26
CA GLY A 24 14.28 13.42 10.92
C GLY A 24 14.39 11.90 10.76
N LEU A 25 13.92 11.12 11.74
CA LEU A 25 13.91 9.65 11.67
C LEU A 25 12.88 9.14 10.66
N ALA A 26 11.81 9.92 10.42
CA ALA A 26 10.79 9.65 9.43
C ALA A 26 10.34 10.95 8.74
N ARG A 27 9.94 10.89 7.47
CA ARG A 27 9.45 12.07 6.72
C ARG A 27 8.00 12.43 7.06
N SER A 28 7.26 11.51 7.68
CA SER A 28 5.86 11.69 8.05
C SER A 28 5.45 10.78 9.21
N ARG A 29 4.36 11.13 9.91
CA ARG A 29 3.77 10.28 10.97
C ARG A 29 3.40 8.88 10.45
N THR A 30 2.94 8.77 9.20
CA THR A 30 2.63 7.48 8.57
C THR A 30 3.87 6.63 8.34
N GLU A 31 4.98 7.23 7.94
CA GLU A 31 6.25 6.52 7.78
C GLU A 31 6.79 6.05 9.14
N ALA A 32 6.75 6.90 10.16
CA ALA A 32 7.10 6.54 11.54
C ALA A 32 6.26 5.36 12.06
N LEU A 33 4.94 5.38 11.82
CA LEU A 33 4.05 4.29 12.20
C LEU A 33 4.43 2.97 11.51
N ARG A 34 4.77 3.01 10.21
CA ARG A 34 5.23 1.82 9.48
C ARG A 34 6.54 1.27 10.06
N MET A 35 7.48 2.14 10.40
CA MET A 35 8.71 1.72 11.07
C MET A 35 8.42 1.02 12.39
N GLY A 36 7.48 1.54 13.19
CA GLY A 36 7.02 0.91 14.42
C GLY A 36 6.45 -0.50 14.20
N ILE A 37 5.66 -0.71 13.14
CA ILE A 37 5.12 -2.04 12.79
C ILE A 37 6.25 -3.03 12.48
N PHE A 38 7.27 -2.61 11.72
CA PHE A 38 8.42 -3.47 11.44
C PHE A 38 9.26 -3.75 12.69
N ALA A 39 9.41 -2.77 13.59
CA ALA A 39 10.08 -2.96 14.86
C ALA A 39 9.34 -3.99 15.73
N LEU A 40 8.00 -3.93 15.81
CA LEU A 40 7.19 -4.94 16.49
C LEU A 40 7.36 -6.33 15.88
N ASN A 41 7.40 -6.44 14.54
CA ASN A 41 7.65 -7.73 13.90
C ASN A 41 9.04 -8.27 14.23
N LYS A 42 10.06 -7.41 14.29
CA LYS A 42 11.43 -7.81 14.66
C LYS A 42 11.50 -8.35 16.08
N GLU A 43 10.78 -7.73 17.01
CA GLU A 43 10.77 -8.12 18.42
C GLU A 43 9.99 -9.43 18.66
N TYR A 44 8.81 -9.55 18.05
CA TYR A 44 7.87 -10.62 18.36
C TYR A 44 7.75 -11.70 17.28
N ASN A 45 8.46 -11.55 16.16
CA ASN A 45 8.44 -12.45 15.01
C ASN A 45 7.01 -12.81 14.54
N LEU A 46 6.13 -11.80 14.49
CA LEU A 46 4.70 -11.96 14.17
C LEU A 46 4.47 -12.54 12.76
N VAL A 47 5.36 -12.22 11.83
CA VAL A 47 5.43 -12.73 10.47
C VAL A 47 6.83 -13.32 10.26
N LYS A 48 6.91 -14.65 10.20
CA LYS A 48 8.17 -15.42 10.14
C LYS A 48 8.94 -15.20 8.84
N ASP A 49 8.25 -15.27 7.70
CA ASP A 49 8.85 -15.17 6.36
C ASP A 49 8.55 -13.83 5.70
N ILE A 50 8.93 -12.74 6.38
CA ILE A 50 8.57 -11.38 5.96
C ILE A 50 9.05 -11.04 4.54
N GLU A 51 10.18 -11.59 4.10
CA GLU A 51 10.70 -11.39 2.74
C GLU A 51 9.82 -12.06 1.69
N GLN A 52 9.37 -13.29 1.95
CA GLN A 52 8.46 -13.99 1.04
C GLN A 52 7.11 -13.27 0.97
N GLU A 53 6.58 -12.80 2.10
CA GLU A 53 5.33 -12.03 2.10
C GLU A 53 5.47 -10.67 1.40
N LEU A 54 6.61 -9.99 1.53
CA LEU A 54 6.90 -8.76 0.79
C LEU A 54 6.93 -9.01 -0.73
N LEU A 55 7.57 -10.09 -1.16
CA LEU A 55 7.60 -10.51 -2.56
C LEU A 55 6.19 -10.85 -3.07
N ALA A 56 5.44 -11.66 -2.34
CA ALA A 56 4.07 -12.02 -2.67
C ALA A 56 3.16 -10.78 -2.75
N ALA A 57 3.31 -9.84 -1.82
CA ALA A 57 2.57 -8.57 -1.84
C ALA A 57 2.87 -7.74 -3.09
N ARG A 58 4.15 -7.64 -3.50
CA ARG A 58 4.56 -6.95 -4.73
C ARG A 58 4.00 -7.61 -5.99
N GLU A 59 4.02 -8.93 -6.07
CA GLU A 59 3.45 -9.66 -7.21
C GLU A 59 1.94 -9.48 -7.31
N ARG A 60 1.22 -9.56 -6.18
CA ARG A 60 -0.23 -9.30 -6.13
C ARG A 60 -0.57 -7.89 -6.64
N LEU A 61 0.24 -6.89 -6.30
CA LEU A 61 0.06 -5.51 -6.79
C LEU A 61 0.31 -5.41 -8.30
N ARG A 62 1.38 -6.04 -8.81
CA ARG A 62 1.69 -6.06 -10.25
C ARG A 62 0.60 -6.75 -11.06
N LYS A 63 0.10 -7.91 -10.60
CA LYS A 63 -1.00 -8.62 -11.26
C LYS A 63 -2.27 -7.77 -11.32
N LYS A 64 -2.61 -7.07 -10.22
CA LYS A 64 -3.76 -6.14 -10.19
C LYS A 64 -3.61 -4.96 -11.15
N ALA A 65 -2.41 -4.40 -11.28
CA ALA A 65 -2.15 -3.31 -12.20
C ALA A 65 -2.30 -3.75 -13.67
N ARG A 66 -1.78 -4.93 -14.02
CA ARG A 66 -1.92 -5.52 -15.37
C ARG A 66 -3.37 -5.80 -15.71
N PHE A 67 -4.10 -6.47 -14.81
CA PHE A 67 -5.51 -6.78 -15.02
C PHE A 67 -6.38 -5.53 -15.25
N ARG A 68 -6.12 -4.43 -14.52
CA ARG A 68 -6.78 -3.14 -14.76
C ARG A 68 -6.44 -2.53 -16.12
N ALA A 69 -5.19 -2.65 -16.56
CA ALA A 69 -4.76 -2.14 -17.86
C ALA A 69 -5.39 -2.94 -19.02
N ASP A 70 -5.50 -4.26 -18.87
CA ASP A 70 -6.10 -5.15 -19.87
C ASP A 70 -7.60 -4.91 -20.00
N LEU A 71 -8.31 -4.71 -18.87
CA LEU A 71 -9.71 -4.29 -18.88
C LEU A 71 -9.91 -2.95 -19.61
N SER A 72 -9.07 -1.96 -19.32
CA SER A 72 -9.16 -0.65 -19.97
C SER A 72 -8.89 -0.69 -21.49
N ARG A 73 -8.06 -1.63 -21.96
CA ARG A 73 -7.86 -1.85 -23.41
C ARG A 73 -9.06 -2.53 -24.05
N ALA A 74 -9.57 -3.60 -23.45
CA ALA A 74 -10.74 -4.31 -23.95
C ALA A 74 -12.00 -3.42 -24.01
N GLU A 75 -12.17 -2.50 -23.06
CA GLU A 75 -13.25 -1.51 -23.06
C GLU A 75 -13.13 -0.52 -24.22
N LYS A 76 -11.91 -0.03 -24.52
CA LYS A 76 -11.66 0.86 -25.65
C LYS A 76 -11.88 0.17 -27.00
N ASP A 77 -11.46 -1.08 -27.12
CA ASP A 77 -11.61 -1.86 -28.35
C ASP A 77 -13.09 -2.17 -28.63
N LYS A 78 -13.89 -2.48 -27.60
CA LYS A 78 -15.34 -2.63 -27.75
C LYS A 78 -16.01 -1.33 -28.20
N LEU A 79 -15.68 -0.21 -27.56
CA LEU A 79 -16.24 1.10 -27.90
C LEU A 79 -15.93 1.48 -29.36
N ALA A 80 -14.70 1.24 -29.83
CA ALA A 80 -14.30 1.48 -31.21
C ALA A 80 -15.06 0.58 -32.20
N THR A 81 -15.28 -0.69 -31.84
CA THR A 81 -16.03 -1.65 -32.67
C THR A 81 -17.51 -1.27 -32.78
N ASP A 82 -18.12 -0.81 -31.69
CA ASP A 82 -19.53 -0.39 -31.67
C ASP A 82 -19.75 0.93 -32.44
N LEU A 83 -18.78 1.84 -32.37
CA LEU A 83 -18.77 3.08 -33.18
C LEU A 83 -18.63 2.81 -34.69
N MET A 84 -17.84 1.78 -35.08
CA MET A 84 -17.71 1.40 -36.48
C MET A 84 -18.94 0.70 -37.06
N LYS A 85 -19.74 0.02 -36.23
CA LYS A 85 -20.98 -0.65 -36.63
C LYS A 85 -22.21 0.27 -36.70
N SER A 86 -22.11 1.50 -36.18
CA SER A 86 -23.19 2.49 -36.15
C SER A 86 -23.11 3.52 -37.29
N ARG A 87 -22.21 3.31 -38.27
CA ARG A 87 -22.11 4.05 -39.53
C ARG A 87 -22.57 3.16 -40.68
#